data_AF-A0A0K0GM54-F1
#
_entry.id   AF-A0A0K0GM54-F1
#
_cell.length_a   1.000
_cell.length_b   1.000
_cell.length_c   1.000
_cell.angle_alpha   90.00
_cell.angle_beta   90.00
_cell.angle_gamma   90.00
#
_symmetry.space_group_name_H-M   'P 1'
#
loop_
_entity.id
_entity.type
_entity.pdbx_description
1 polymer ?
#
loop_
_entity_poly.entity_id
_entity_poly.type
_entity_poly.pdbx_seq_one_letter_code
_entity_poly.pdbx_strand_id
1 'polypeptide(L)' 'MDLFAWQAVHLGPGFYRHRQVQALLEQVSAGEDYTELANQVDDAHWQGIAMETGNFLAPSTQERMTP' A
#
# COMPACT_ATOMS: atom_id res chain seq x y z
N MET A 1 -8.09 9.35 10.95
CA MET A 1 -7.14 8.30 10.54
C MET A 1 -7.07 8.38 9.03
N ASP A 2 -5.87 8.55 8.49
CA ASP A 2 -5.64 8.75 7.05
C ASP A 2 -5.75 7.43 6.26
N LEU A 3 -5.98 7.53 4.95
CA LEU A 3 -6.18 6.38 4.06
C LEU A 3 -4.97 5.44 4.07
N PHE A 4 -3.75 5.97 4.05
CA PHE A 4 -2.53 5.17 4.14
C PHE A 4 -2.48 4.36 5.44
N ALA A 5 -2.75 5.01 6.58
CA ALA A 5 -2.72 4.33 7.88
C ALA A 5 -3.76 3.20 7.96
N TRP A 6 -4.93 3.40 7.35
CA TRP A 6 -5.95 2.36 7.24
C TRP A 6 -5.50 1.19 6.36
N GLN A 7 -4.93 1.47 5.19
CA GLN A 7 -4.41 0.45 4.26
C GLN A 7 -3.25 -0.33 4.88
N ALA A 8 -2.34 0.35 5.58
CA ALA A 8 -1.21 -0.27 6.25
C ALA A 8 -1.62 -1.26 7.35
N VAL A 9 -2.68 -0.93 8.10
CA VAL A 9 -3.26 -1.85 9.10
C VAL A 9 -4.03 -2.98 8.43
N HIS A 10 -4.79 -2.70 7.37
CA HIS A 10 -5.68 -3.67 6.74
C HIS A 10 -4.95 -4.69 5.86
N LEU A 11 -3.97 -4.24 5.07
CA LEU A 11 -3.20 -5.06 4.13
C LEU A 11 -1.92 -5.62 4.77
N GLY A 12 -1.50 -5.04 5.90
CA GLY A 12 -0.36 -5.54 6.67
C GLY A 12 0.96 -5.54 5.89
N PRO A 13 1.82 -6.56 6.07
CA PRO A 13 3.20 -6.54 5.55
C PRO A 13 3.33 -6.38 4.04
N GLY A 14 2.32 -6.78 3.25
CA GLY A 14 2.33 -6.64 1.80
C GLY A 14 2.40 -5.17 1.37
N PHE A 15 1.71 -4.29 2.10
CA PHE A 15 1.63 -2.87 1.79
C PHE A 15 2.98 -2.18 2.00
N TYR A 16 3.68 -2.52 3.08
CA TYR A 16 5.03 -2.02 3.38
C TYR A 16 6.11 -2.51 2.39
N ARG A 17 5.82 -3.54 1.58
CA ARG A 17 6.73 -4.02 0.53
C ARG A 17 6.57 -3.26 -0.78
N HIS A 18 5.52 -2.45 -0.91
CA HIS A 18 5.30 -1.66 -2.12
C HIS A 18 6.37 -0.57 -2.26
N ARG A 19 6.95 -0.42 -3.45
CA ARG A 19 8.06 0.52 -3.66
C ARG A 19 7.71 1.98 -3.33
N GLN A 20 6.49 2.40 -3.65
CA GLN A 20 6.04 3.76 -3.34
C GLN A 20 5.85 3.97 -1.84
N VAL A 21 5.35 2.96 -1.12
CA VAL A 21 5.26 3.00 0.35
C VAL A 21 6.64 3.06 0.98
N GLN A 22 7.60 2.27 0.47
CA GLN A 22 9.00 2.32 0.93
C GLN A 22 9.66 3.68 0.67
N ALA A 23 9.45 4.27 -0.51
CA ALA A 23 9.99 5.59 -0.84
C ALA A 23 9.40 6.69 0.06
N LEU A 24 8.11 6.62 0.41
CA LEU A 24 7.51 7.54 1.37
C LEU A 24 8.12 7.35 2.77
N LEU A 25 8.26 6.11 3.24
CA LEU A 25 8.84 5.82 4.54
C LEU A 25 10.32 6.23 4.65
N GLU A 26 11.08 6.12 3.56
CA GLU A 26 12.48 6.58 3.51
C GLU A 26 12.58 8.10 3.65
N GLN A 27 11.71 8.85 2.96
CA GLN A 27 11.66 10.31 3.08
C GLN A 27 11.23 10.76 4.48
N VAL A 28 10.20 10.12 5.05
CA VAL A 28 9.80 10.36 6.45
C VAL A 28 10.93 10.04 7.42
N SER A 29 11.68 8.95 7.19
CA SER A 29 12.84 8.60 7.99
C SER A 29 14.00 9.60 7.83
N ALA A 30 14.07 10.33 6.72
CA ALA A 30 15.02 11.42 6.50
C ALA A 30 14.63 12.71 7.22
N GLY A 31 13.43 12.76 7.83
CA GLY A 31 12.93 13.90 8.59
C GLY A 31 11.89 14.75 7.85
N GLU A 32 11.46 14.33 6.66
CA GLU A 32 10.39 14.99 5.91
C GLU A 32 9.03 14.78 6.59
N ASP A 33 8.11 15.73 6.40
CA ASP A 33 6.78 15.64 7.00
C ASP A 33 5.90 14.60 6.28
N TYR A 34 5.47 13.59 7.04
CA TYR A 34 4.59 12.53 6.54
C TYR A 34 3.30 13.10 5.95
N THR A 35 2.71 14.12 6.55
CA THR A 35 1.43 14.68 6.12
C THR A 35 1.59 15.35 4.77
N GLU A 36 2.66 16.11 4.57
CA GLU A 36 2.97 16.74 3.29
C GLU A 36 3.23 15.68 2.20
N LEU A 37 4.05 14.67 2.47
CA LEU A 37 4.34 13.59 1.52
C LEU A 37 3.11 12.74 1.19
N ALA A 38 2.25 12.46 2.18
CA ALA A 38 1.01 11.71 1.97
C ALA A 38 0.01 12.51 1.12
N ASN A 39 -0.06 13.83 1.30
CA ASN A 39 -0.91 14.73 0.51
C ASN A 39 -0.39 14.98 -0.92
N GLN A 40 0.90 14.75 -1.19
CA GLN A 40 1.44 14.80 -2.55
C GLN A 40 0.97 13.63 -3.42
N VAL A 41 0.49 12.55 -2.79
CA VAL A 41 0.00 11.37 -3.49
C VAL A 41 -1.52 11.37 -3.45
N ASP A 42 -2.15 11.46 -4.62
CA ASP A 42 -3.61 11.41 -4.73
C ASP A 42 -4.19 10.11 -4.13
N ASP A 43 -5.40 10.22 -3.57
CA ASP A 43 -6.14 9.08 -3.04
C ASP A 43 -6.30 7.94 -4.06
N ALA A 44 -6.43 8.27 -5.35
CA ALA A 44 -6.52 7.29 -6.43
C ALA A 44 -5.24 6.44 -6.56
N HIS A 45 -4.07 7.04 -6.33
CA HIS A 45 -2.81 6.32 -6.31
C HIS A 45 -2.71 5.40 -5.11
N TRP A 46 -3.09 5.87 -3.91
CA TRP A 46 -3.15 5.04 -2.71
C TRP A 46 -4.09 3.84 -2.87
N GLN A 47 -5.25 4.06 -3.49
CA GLN A 47 -6.19 2.97 -3.82
C GLN A 47 -5.59 1.97 -4.80
N GLY A 48 -4.84 2.44 -5.82
CA GLY A 48 -4.12 1.57 -6.75
C GLY A 48 -3.13 0.65 -6.04
N ILE A 49 -2.28 1.22 -5.17
CA ILE A 49 -1.31 0.46 -4.36
C ILE A 49 -2.02 -0.59 -3.49
N ALA A 50 -3.14 -0.21 -2.87
CA ALA A 50 -3.93 -1.12 -2.06
C ALA A 50 -4.58 -2.24 -2.86
N MET A 51 -5.05 -1.98 -4.09
CA MET A 51 -5.57 -3.01 -4.98
C MET A 51 -4.47 -3.96 -5.44
N GLU A 52 -3.30 -3.46 -5.83
CA GLU A 52 -2.16 -4.29 -6.23
C GLU A 52 -1.69 -5.19 -5.07
N THR A 53 -1.60 -4.61 -3.88
CA THR A 53 -1.21 -5.33 -2.66
C THR A 53 -2.30 -6.31 -2.20
N GLY A 54 -3.56 -5.91 -2.24
CA GLY A 54 -4.70 -6.75 -1.85
C GLY A 54 -4.91 -7.92 -2.82
N ASN A 55 -4.64 -7.72 -4.12
CA ASN A 55 -4.65 -8.77 -5.12
C ASN A 55 -3.47 -9.76 -4.95
N PHE A 56 -2.35 -9.31 -4.37
CA PHE A 56 -1.24 -10.18 -3.99
C PHE A 56 -1.56 -11.07 -2.78
N LEU A 57 -2.48 -10.63 -1.90
CA LEU A 57 -2.94 -11.39 -0.74
C LEU A 57 -4.19 -12.23 -1.02
N ALA A 58 -4.92 -11.97 -2.10
CA ALA A 58 -5.96 -12.85 -2.57
C ALA A 58 -5.28 -14.18 -2.99
N PRO A 59 -5.65 -15.33 -2.39
CA PRO A 59 -5.19 -16.62 -2.91
C PRO A 59 -5.63 -16.69 -4.36
N SER A 60 -4.69 -16.89 -5.28
CA SER A 60 -4.95 -17.04 -6.69
C SER A 60 -6.15 -17.95 -6.88
N THR A 61 -7.27 -17.41 -7.37
CA THR A 61 -8.45 -18.17 -7.81
C THR A 61 -8.14 -18.98 -9.08
N GLN A 62 -6.91 -19.49 -9.21
CA GLN A 62 -6.44 -20.35 -10.30
C GLN A 62 -6.25 -21.80 -9.84
N GLU A 63 -6.35 -22.12 -8.55
CA GLU A 63 -6.23 -23.49 -8.03
C GLU A 63 -7.58 -24.22 -7.92
N ARG A 64 -8.64 -23.79 -8.62
CA ARG A 64 -9.96 -24.42 -8.55
C ARG A 64 -10.58 -24.76 -9.91
N MET A 65 -9.75 -25.13 -10.88
CA MET A 65 -10.20 -25.82 -12.10
C MET A 65 -9.12 -26.81 -12.54
N THR A 66 -9.02 -27.95 -11.85
CA THR A 66 -8.55 -29.19 -12.48
C THR A 66 -9.77 -30.11 -12.61
N PRO A 67 -10.12 -30.54 -13.84
CA PRO A 67 -11.24 -31.45 -14.09
C PRO A 67 -10.98 -32.85 -13.53
#